data_AF-A0A1X1Q3Z3-F1
#
_entry.id   AF-A0A1X1Q3Z3-F1
#
_cell.length_a   1.000
_cell.length_b   1.000
_cell.length_c   1.000
_cell.angle_alpha   90.00
_cell.angle_beta   90.00
_cell.angle_gamma   90.00
#
_symmetry.space_group_name_H-M   'P 1'
#
loop_
_entity.id
_entity.type
_entity.pdbx_description
1 polymer ?
#
loop_
_entity_poly.entity_id
_entity_poly.type
_entity_poly.pdbx_seq_one_letter_code
_entity_poly.pdbx_strand_id
1 'polypeptide(L)'
;MEKDRFNTINMNLPSGRVIYKVGFSEDVADDHIRHICNLKNVIWECAEDKTEESIKENKRLMKEYPFLIPRKRENGEILDGEDYSCTMLDPMPKGWKKAFGEDICREIKAFLFEENMLEGYWVKQIKEKFGSLRWYDNDCSRHAKLKQIKSKYVELSEHTCVMCGAEGTMRGNLRWISPFCDECYEELIEWNPYMIRKSNV
;
A
#
# COMPACT_ATOMS: atom_id res chain seq x y z
N MET A 1 -41.69 9.66 21.72
CA MET A 1 -40.59 8.67 21.62
C MET A 1 -40.52 8.19 20.19
N GLU A 2 -39.83 8.95 19.34
CA GLU A 2 -39.53 8.50 17.97
C GLU A 2 -38.22 7.71 18.04
N LYS A 3 -38.27 6.41 17.74
CA LYS A 3 -37.08 5.56 17.71
C LYS A 3 -36.18 6.05 16.58
N ASP A 4 -34.97 6.46 16.92
CA ASP A 4 -33.90 6.81 15.97
C ASP A 4 -33.83 5.77 14.84
N ARG A 5 -34.27 6.16 13.63
CA ARG A 5 -34.17 5.33 12.43
C ARG A 5 -32.73 5.39 11.93
N PHE A 6 -31.85 4.63 12.55
CA PHE A 6 -30.53 4.36 11.98
C PHE A 6 -30.71 3.54 10.70
N ASN A 7 -30.30 4.09 9.56
CA ASN A 7 -30.23 3.33 8.33
C ASN A 7 -29.10 2.30 8.45
N THR A 8 -29.37 1.08 7.97
CA THR A 8 -28.44 -0.04 8.12
C THR A 8 -27.96 -0.47 6.75
N ILE A 9 -26.68 -0.22 6.50
CA ILE A 9 -26.00 -0.61 5.28
C ILE A 9 -25.52 -2.04 5.44
N ASN A 10 -25.83 -2.89 4.47
CA ASN A 10 -25.36 -4.26 4.41
C ASN A 10 -24.36 -4.41 3.26
N MET A 11 -23.10 -4.67 3.57
CA MET A 11 -22.07 -4.93 2.58
C MET A 11 -21.71 -6.42 2.60
N ASN A 12 -21.80 -7.07 1.45
CA ASN A 12 -21.28 -8.43 1.26
C ASN A 12 -19.87 -8.31 0.71
N LEU A 13 -18.86 -8.56 1.55
CA LEU A 13 -17.46 -8.61 1.15
C LEU A 13 -17.03 -10.08 0.97
N PRO A 14 -15.96 -10.37 0.20
CA PRO A 14 -15.41 -11.72 0.08
C PRO A 14 -15.04 -12.36 1.44
N SER A 15 -14.69 -11.54 2.43
CA SER A 15 -14.38 -11.96 3.80
C SER A 15 -15.59 -12.09 4.73
N GLY A 16 -16.81 -11.86 4.23
CA GLY A 16 -18.06 -11.96 4.98
C GLY A 16 -18.93 -10.69 4.94
N ARG A 17 -20.10 -10.78 5.59
CA ARG A 17 -21.09 -9.71 5.63
C ARG A 17 -20.77 -8.70 6.72
N VAL A 18 -20.62 -7.43 6.36
CA VAL A 18 -20.42 -6.32 7.29
C VAL A 18 -21.69 -5.47 7.30
N ILE A 19 -22.17 -5.15 8.51
CA ILE A 19 -23.37 -4.34 8.72
C ILE A 19 -22.97 -3.04 9.41
N TYR A 20 -23.18 -1.91 8.74
CA TYR A 20 -22.83 -0.58 9.25
C TYR A 20 -24.10 0.23 9.52
N LYS A 21 -24.27 0.71 10.74
CA LYS A 21 -25.40 1.57 11.12
C LYS A 21 -24.98 3.03 10.95
N VAL A 22 -25.67 3.77 10.09
CA VAL A 22 -25.43 5.19 9.85
C VAL A 22 -26.61 6.03 10.30
N GLY A 23 -26.31 7.24 10.78
CA GLY A 23 -27.30 8.26 11.16
C GLY A 23 -27.65 9.22 10.03
N PHE A 24 -27.36 8.87 8.77
CA PHE A 24 -27.63 9.70 7.59
C PHE A 24 -28.62 8.99 6.64
N SER A 25 -29.19 9.74 5.70
CA SER A 25 -30.11 9.21 4.68
C SER A 25 -29.42 8.21 3.74
N GLU A 26 -30.20 7.34 3.10
CA GLU A 26 -29.71 6.19 2.32
C GLU A 26 -28.89 6.60 1.08
N ASP A 27 -29.24 7.71 0.45
CA ASP A 27 -28.51 8.35 -0.65
C ASP A 27 -27.13 8.87 -0.23
N VAL A 28 -27.04 9.52 0.93
CA VAL A 28 -25.76 9.97 1.51
C VAL A 28 -24.94 8.78 1.98
N ALA A 29 -25.59 7.75 2.53
CA ALA A 29 -24.97 6.50 2.90
C ALA A 29 -24.34 5.79 1.69
N ASP A 30 -25.04 5.72 0.57
CA ASP A 30 -24.55 5.10 -0.68
C ASP A 30 -23.35 5.82 -1.28
N ASP A 31 -23.33 7.15 -1.25
CA ASP A 31 -22.17 7.95 -1.64
C ASP A 31 -21.00 7.72 -0.68
N HIS A 32 -21.26 7.61 0.62
CA HIS A 32 -20.25 7.26 1.62
C HIS A 32 -19.73 5.81 1.47
N ILE A 33 -20.57 4.84 1.11
CA ILE A 33 -20.15 3.46 0.80
C ILE A 33 -19.28 3.47 -0.44
N ARG A 34 -19.71 4.15 -1.51
CA ARG A 34 -18.88 4.33 -2.71
C ARG A 34 -17.55 4.97 -2.35
N HIS A 35 -17.56 5.98 -1.50
CA HIS A 35 -16.36 6.64 -1.00
C HIS A 35 -15.49 5.73 -0.11
N ILE A 36 -16.05 4.86 0.72
CA ILE A 36 -15.32 3.88 1.56
C ILE A 36 -14.74 2.75 0.69
N CYS A 37 -15.53 2.22 -0.26
CA CYS A 37 -15.08 1.26 -1.26
C CYS A 37 -13.99 1.87 -2.15
N ASN A 38 -14.09 3.14 -2.49
CA ASN A 38 -13.12 3.84 -3.32
C ASN A 38 -11.91 4.36 -2.54
N LEU A 39 -12.02 4.63 -1.23
CA LEU A 39 -10.86 4.79 -0.33
C LEU A 39 -10.13 3.47 -0.19
N LYS A 40 -10.85 2.34 -0.14
CA LYS A 40 -10.24 1.03 -0.35
C LYS A 40 -9.59 0.91 -1.72
N ASN A 41 -10.09 1.51 -2.79
CA ASN A 41 -9.40 1.44 -4.08
C ASN A 41 -8.17 2.38 -4.14
N VAL A 42 -8.27 3.59 -3.59
CA VAL A 42 -7.18 4.59 -3.53
C VAL A 42 -6.09 4.23 -2.51
N ILE A 43 -6.42 3.50 -1.43
CA ILE A 43 -5.48 3.08 -0.36
C ILE A 43 -5.14 1.58 -0.45
N TRP A 44 -5.98 0.76 -1.10
CA TRP A 44 -5.95 -0.71 -1.08
C TRP A 44 -6.39 -1.34 -2.42
N GLU A 45 -5.96 -0.81 -3.57
CA GLU A 45 -6.01 -1.57 -4.83
C GLU A 45 -5.00 -2.73 -4.80
N CYS A 46 -5.30 -3.75 -3.98
CA CYS A 46 -4.75 -5.10 -4.07
C CYS A 46 -5.80 -6.10 -4.59
N ALA A 47 -6.79 -5.61 -5.35
CA ALA A 47 -7.77 -6.46 -6.01
C ALA A 47 -8.21 -5.81 -7.34
N GLU A 48 -7.26 -5.36 -8.16
CA GLU A 48 -7.48 -5.50 -9.60
C GLU A 48 -7.71 -7.01 -9.86
N ASP A 49 -8.68 -7.36 -10.71
CA ASP A 49 -8.82 -8.74 -11.17
C ASP A 49 -7.44 -9.22 -11.62
N LYS A 50 -6.97 -10.35 -11.07
CA LYS A 50 -5.62 -10.88 -11.33
C LYS A 50 -5.48 -11.17 -12.82
N THR A 51 -4.96 -10.22 -13.56
CA THR A 51 -4.71 -10.38 -15.00
C THR A 51 -3.60 -11.40 -15.19
N GLU A 52 -3.62 -12.13 -16.31
CA GLU A 52 -2.53 -13.04 -16.67
C GLU A 52 -1.17 -12.33 -16.65
N GLU A 53 -1.14 -11.04 -17.02
CA GLU A 53 0.07 -10.21 -16.98
C GLU A 53 0.56 -9.95 -15.55
N SER A 54 -0.34 -9.67 -14.60
CA SER A 54 0.02 -9.49 -13.19
C SER A 54 0.61 -10.76 -12.58
N ILE A 55 0.06 -11.93 -12.88
CA ILE A 55 0.55 -13.24 -12.41
C ILE A 55 1.93 -13.51 -13.01
N LYS A 56 2.10 -13.27 -14.31
CA LYS A 56 3.38 -13.44 -15.00
C LYS A 56 4.47 -12.53 -14.42
N GLU A 57 4.11 -11.29 -14.12
CA GLU A 57 5.01 -10.33 -13.51
C GLU A 57 5.37 -10.70 -12.07
N ASN A 58 4.39 -11.12 -11.25
CA ASN A 58 4.63 -11.61 -9.90
C ASN A 58 5.56 -12.83 -9.91
N LYS A 59 5.38 -13.74 -10.87
CA LYS A 59 6.27 -14.89 -11.07
C LYS A 59 7.71 -14.46 -11.42
N ARG A 60 7.88 -13.44 -12.27
CA ARG A 60 9.20 -12.87 -12.57
C ARG A 60 9.83 -12.28 -11.32
N LEU A 61 9.10 -11.43 -10.59
CA LEU A 61 9.57 -10.75 -9.38
C LEU A 61 9.96 -11.74 -8.28
N MET A 62 9.16 -12.77 -8.02
CA MET A 62 9.48 -13.78 -6.99
C MET A 62 10.69 -14.63 -7.37
N LYS A 63 10.87 -14.93 -8.66
CA LYS A 63 12.05 -15.65 -9.14
C LYS A 63 13.32 -14.80 -8.99
N GLU A 64 13.23 -13.51 -9.32
CA GLU A 64 14.36 -12.59 -9.26
C GLU A 64 14.69 -12.18 -7.82
N TYR A 65 13.67 -11.97 -6.99
CA TYR A 65 13.73 -11.50 -5.62
C TYR A 65 12.96 -12.46 -4.67
N PRO A 66 13.57 -13.60 -4.27
CA PRO A 66 12.88 -14.63 -3.46
C PRO A 66 12.33 -14.13 -2.12
N PHE A 67 12.86 -13.02 -1.60
CA PHE A 67 12.37 -12.38 -0.38
C PHE A 67 11.02 -11.67 -0.54
N LEU A 68 10.50 -11.55 -1.76
CA LEU A 68 9.16 -11.03 -2.06
C LEU A 68 8.07 -12.13 -2.04
N ILE A 69 8.44 -13.40 -1.87
CA ILE A 69 7.47 -14.49 -1.73
C ILE A 69 6.66 -14.28 -0.43
N PRO A 70 5.31 -14.28 -0.49
CA PRO A 70 4.47 -14.13 0.69
C PRO A 70 4.74 -15.21 1.74
N ARG A 71 4.98 -14.75 2.97
CA ARG A 71 5.28 -15.61 4.12
C ARG A 71 4.48 -15.20 5.34
N LYS A 72 4.23 -16.16 6.23
CA LYS A 72 3.69 -15.90 7.58
C LYS A 72 4.63 -14.96 8.32
N ARG A 73 4.07 -13.96 9.00
CA ARG A 73 4.85 -12.93 9.69
C ARG A 73 5.60 -13.48 10.91
N GLU A 74 5.02 -14.49 11.52
CA GLU A 74 5.45 -15.09 12.78
C GLU A 74 6.69 -15.96 12.60
N ASN A 75 6.69 -16.83 11.59
CA ASN A 75 7.69 -17.89 11.43
C ASN A 75 8.34 -17.95 10.03
N GLY A 76 7.91 -17.13 9.06
CA GLY A 76 8.53 -17.11 7.73
C GLY A 76 8.14 -18.26 6.81
N GLU A 77 7.19 -19.12 7.20
CA GLU A 77 6.64 -20.17 6.33
C GLU A 77 5.98 -19.55 5.10
N ILE A 78 6.20 -20.14 3.92
CA ILE A 78 5.57 -19.71 2.67
C ILE A 78 4.06 -19.92 2.78
N LEU A 79 3.27 -18.89 2.48
CA LEU A 79 1.80 -18.93 2.57
C LEU A 79 1.19 -19.62 1.35
N ASP A 80 1.49 -19.11 0.17
CA ASP A 80 1.21 -19.69 -1.13
C ASP A 80 2.13 -18.98 -2.13
N GLY A 81 3.11 -19.71 -2.65
CA GLY A 81 4.09 -19.19 -3.61
C GLY A 81 3.85 -19.67 -5.04
N GLU A 82 2.78 -20.46 -5.26
CA GLU A 82 2.56 -21.18 -6.52
C GLU A 82 1.45 -20.56 -7.38
N ASP A 83 0.49 -19.85 -6.78
CA ASP A 83 -0.56 -19.15 -7.52
C ASP A 83 -0.12 -17.78 -8.09
N TYR A 84 1.05 -17.29 -7.66
CA TYR A 84 1.65 -15.99 -8.03
C TYR A 84 0.67 -14.82 -7.95
N SER A 85 -0.29 -14.92 -7.04
CA SER A 85 -1.39 -13.97 -6.95
C SER A 85 -1.01 -12.60 -6.41
N CYS A 86 -0.01 -12.56 -5.54
CA CYS A 86 0.52 -11.33 -4.98
C CYS A 86 1.97 -11.51 -4.55
N THR A 87 2.70 -10.41 -4.51
CA THR A 87 4.04 -10.32 -3.96
C THR A 87 4.03 -9.44 -2.72
N MET A 88 5.09 -9.52 -1.90
CA MET A 88 5.27 -8.59 -0.79
C MET A 88 5.40 -7.13 -1.25
N LEU A 89 5.65 -6.87 -2.54
CA LEU A 89 5.79 -5.54 -3.13
C LEU A 89 4.44 -4.88 -3.47
N ASP A 90 3.36 -5.66 -3.62
CA ASP A 90 2.05 -5.14 -4.05
C ASP A 90 1.42 -4.10 -3.11
N PRO A 91 1.61 -4.16 -1.78
CA PRO A 91 1.15 -3.11 -0.88
C PRO A 91 1.92 -1.77 -1.01
N MET A 92 2.95 -1.70 -1.85
CA MET A 92 3.66 -0.45 -2.14
C MET A 92 2.77 0.43 -3.02
N PRO A 93 2.62 1.75 -2.70
CA PRO A 93 1.89 2.67 -3.57
C PRO A 93 2.34 2.58 -5.03
N LYS A 94 1.38 2.60 -5.96
CA LYS A 94 1.61 2.41 -7.41
C LYS A 94 2.70 3.33 -7.96
N GLY A 95 2.68 4.61 -7.57
CA GLY A 95 3.67 5.58 -8.00
C GLY A 95 5.08 5.22 -7.52
N TRP A 96 5.23 4.76 -6.28
CA TRP A 96 6.51 4.31 -5.73
C TRP A 96 6.98 3.01 -6.36
N LYS A 97 6.08 2.04 -6.55
CA LYS A 97 6.40 0.77 -7.23
C LYS A 97 6.94 1.04 -8.64
N LYS A 98 6.32 1.97 -9.38
CA LYS A 98 6.75 2.42 -10.71
C LYS A 98 8.08 3.19 -10.68
N ALA A 99 8.27 4.08 -9.71
CA ALA A 99 9.43 4.97 -9.66
C ALA A 99 10.71 4.26 -9.22
N PHE A 100 10.63 3.39 -8.22
CA PHE A 100 11.81 2.79 -7.60
C PHE A 100 11.58 1.39 -7.00
N GLY A 101 10.42 0.75 -7.23
CA GLY A 101 10.06 -0.51 -6.59
C GLY A 101 11.03 -1.66 -6.86
N GLU A 102 11.53 -1.78 -8.10
CA GLU A 102 12.57 -2.76 -8.43
C GLU A 102 13.98 -2.32 -8.03
N ASP A 103 14.26 -1.01 -7.98
CA ASP A 103 15.59 -0.51 -7.60
C ASP A 103 15.95 -0.85 -6.16
N ILE A 104 15.01 -0.69 -5.22
CA ILE A 104 15.20 -1.13 -3.84
C ILE A 104 15.39 -2.66 -3.77
N CYS A 105 14.66 -3.43 -4.56
CA CYS A 105 14.81 -4.88 -4.60
C CYS A 105 16.18 -5.30 -5.12
N ARG A 106 16.67 -4.64 -6.17
CA ARG A 106 18.00 -4.87 -6.77
C ARG A 106 19.13 -4.56 -5.80
N GLU A 107 19.07 -3.41 -5.12
CA GLU A 107 20.10 -3.04 -4.13
C GLU A 107 20.09 -3.96 -2.90
N ILE A 108 18.90 -4.31 -2.39
CA ILE A 108 18.78 -5.29 -1.30
C ILE A 108 19.32 -6.64 -1.73
N LYS A 109 18.96 -7.14 -2.93
CA LYS A 109 19.46 -8.42 -3.45
C LYS A 109 20.98 -8.43 -3.56
N ALA A 110 21.58 -7.38 -4.12
CA ALA A 110 23.03 -7.27 -4.24
C ALA A 110 23.72 -7.36 -2.88
N PHE A 111 23.22 -6.60 -1.89
CA PHE A 111 23.71 -6.68 -0.52
C PHE A 111 23.57 -8.10 0.08
N LEU A 112 22.39 -8.72 -0.04
CA LEU A 112 22.14 -10.05 0.53
C LEU A 112 22.99 -11.13 -0.12
N PHE A 113 23.30 -10.99 -1.41
CA PHE A 113 24.19 -11.91 -2.12
C PHE A 113 25.64 -11.78 -1.62
N GLU A 114 26.15 -10.55 -1.50
CA GLU A 114 27.50 -10.28 -0.98
C GLU A 114 27.70 -10.80 0.44
N GLU A 115 26.68 -10.69 1.29
CA GLU A 115 26.74 -11.13 2.69
C GLU A 115 26.32 -12.61 2.88
N ASN A 116 25.98 -13.33 1.81
CA ASN A 116 25.47 -14.72 1.86
C ASN A 116 24.22 -14.88 2.76
N MET A 117 23.31 -13.89 2.71
CA MET A 117 22.10 -13.81 3.54
C MET A 117 20.80 -14.04 2.76
N LEU A 118 20.88 -14.29 1.46
CA LEU A 118 19.71 -14.33 0.57
C LEU A 118 18.64 -15.34 1.01
N GLU A 119 19.03 -16.55 1.43
CA GLU A 119 18.10 -17.61 1.84
C GLU A 119 17.44 -17.33 3.19
N GLY A 120 18.11 -16.58 4.06
CA GLY A 120 17.64 -16.26 5.41
C GLY A 120 16.84 -14.97 5.50
N TYR A 121 16.68 -14.21 4.40
CA TYR A 121 16.03 -12.91 4.40
C TYR A 121 14.62 -12.97 3.80
N TRP A 122 13.66 -12.34 4.46
CA TRP A 122 12.33 -12.12 3.88
C TRP A 122 11.68 -10.84 4.39
N VAL A 123 10.78 -10.31 3.56
CA VAL A 123 9.98 -9.13 3.88
C VAL A 123 8.78 -9.55 4.72
N LYS A 124 8.54 -8.85 5.84
CA LYS A 124 7.36 -9.03 6.69
C LYS A 124 6.19 -8.13 6.29
N GLN A 125 6.51 -6.90 5.87
CA GLN A 125 5.53 -5.92 5.45
C GLN A 125 6.20 -4.76 4.68
N ILE A 126 5.57 -4.37 3.59
CA ILE A 126 5.81 -3.08 2.91
C ILE A 126 4.54 -2.25 3.07
N LYS A 127 4.68 -0.96 3.36
CA LYS A 127 3.55 -0.01 3.40
C LYS A 127 4.02 1.44 3.34
N GLU A 128 3.10 2.33 3.00
CA GLU A 128 3.20 3.75 3.32
C GLU A 128 2.85 3.98 4.80
N LYS A 129 3.58 4.89 5.47
CA LYS A 129 3.20 5.41 6.79
C LYS A 129 3.71 6.84 7.01
N PHE A 130 2.80 7.81 7.15
CA PHE A 130 3.11 9.23 7.36
C PHE A 130 3.92 9.84 6.21
N GLY A 131 3.54 9.51 4.98
CA GLY A 131 4.12 10.01 3.74
C GLY A 131 5.44 9.37 3.35
N SER A 132 5.84 8.29 4.01
CA SER A 132 7.13 7.63 3.77
C SER A 132 7.02 6.11 3.76
N LEU A 133 7.93 5.48 3.03
CA LEU A 133 8.04 4.04 2.91
C LEU A 133 8.37 3.38 4.26
N ARG A 134 7.75 2.24 4.52
CA ARG A 134 8.14 1.33 5.59
C ARG A 134 8.42 -0.03 4.99
N TRP A 135 9.68 -0.45 5.11
CA TRP A 135 10.16 -1.76 4.70
C TRP A 135 10.54 -2.57 5.95
N TYR A 136 9.64 -3.44 6.39
CA TYR A 136 9.87 -4.34 7.51
C TYR A 136 10.31 -5.71 7.00
N ASP A 137 11.41 -6.20 7.55
CA ASP A 137 11.99 -7.50 7.26
C ASP A 137 12.10 -8.35 8.55
N ASN A 138 12.67 -9.53 8.43
CA ASN A 138 12.89 -10.46 9.54
C ASN A 138 14.03 -10.07 10.50
N ASP A 139 14.26 -8.78 10.70
CA ASP A 139 15.27 -8.19 11.59
C ASP A 139 16.73 -8.40 11.15
N CYS A 140 16.96 -8.69 9.87
CA CYS A 140 18.29 -8.54 9.25
C CYS A 140 18.75 -7.07 9.19
N SER A 141 17.85 -6.13 9.51
CA SER A 141 18.05 -4.68 9.54
C SER A 141 19.19 -4.16 10.42
N ARG A 142 19.78 -5.02 11.27
CA ARG A 142 20.94 -4.69 12.10
C ARG A 142 22.22 -4.45 11.28
N HIS A 143 22.26 -4.92 10.03
CA HIS A 143 23.35 -4.59 9.12
C HIS A 143 23.28 -3.13 8.67
N ALA A 144 24.37 -2.37 8.92
CA ALA A 144 24.44 -0.95 8.61
C ALA A 144 24.19 -0.64 7.13
N LYS A 145 24.71 -1.46 6.21
CA LYS A 145 24.53 -1.29 4.76
C LYS A 145 23.06 -1.48 4.33
N LEU A 146 22.38 -2.51 4.85
CA LEU A 146 20.93 -2.69 4.59
C LEU A 146 20.09 -1.55 5.16
N LYS A 147 20.47 -1.02 6.34
CA LYS A 147 19.83 0.17 6.92
C LYS A 147 20.00 1.39 6.01
N GLN A 148 21.21 1.62 5.46
CA GLN A 148 21.48 2.72 4.53
C GLN A 148 20.66 2.60 3.25
N ILE A 149 20.60 1.41 2.65
CA ILE A 149 19.76 1.15 1.46
C ILE A 149 18.32 1.53 1.77
N LYS A 150 17.74 1.01 2.86
CA LYS A 150 16.36 1.33 3.23
C LYS A 150 16.16 2.82 3.51
N SER A 151 17.08 3.48 4.23
CA SER A 151 17.01 4.92 4.50
C SER A 151 16.97 5.77 3.22
N LYS A 152 17.79 5.42 2.21
CA LYS A 152 17.76 6.08 0.89
C LYS A 152 16.35 6.05 0.28
N TYR A 153 15.67 4.90 0.32
CA TYR A 153 14.33 4.77 -0.28
C TYR A 153 13.21 5.34 0.60
N VAL A 154 13.42 5.45 1.92
CA VAL A 154 12.53 6.23 2.81
C VAL A 154 12.58 7.70 2.41
N GLU A 155 13.77 8.28 2.29
CA GLU A 155 13.95 9.67 1.86
C GLU A 155 13.38 9.91 0.45
N LEU A 156 13.70 9.03 -0.50
CA LEU A 156 13.17 9.12 -1.87
C LEU A 156 11.63 9.10 -1.89
N SER A 157 11.01 8.25 -1.08
CA SER A 157 9.56 8.13 -1.04
C SER A 157 8.86 9.41 -0.58
N GLU A 158 9.48 10.20 0.30
CA GLU A 158 8.93 11.48 0.79
C GLU A 158 8.84 12.56 -0.29
N HIS A 159 9.60 12.39 -1.37
CA HIS A 159 9.68 13.28 -2.53
C HIS A 159 9.10 12.66 -3.82
N THR A 160 8.45 11.50 -3.71
CA THR A 160 7.90 10.79 -4.88
C THR A 160 6.39 10.70 -4.74
N CYS A 161 5.65 11.12 -5.76
CA CYS A 161 4.19 11.02 -5.77
C CYS A 161 3.73 9.57 -5.60
N VAL A 162 2.90 9.31 -4.59
CA VAL A 162 2.36 7.96 -4.28
C VAL A 162 1.50 7.38 -5.42
N MET A 163 0.93 8.23 -6.27
CA MET A 163 0.02 7.85 -7.35
C MET A 163 0.76 7.54 -8.66
N CYS A 164 1.56 8.48 -9.16
CA CYS A 164 2.12 8.42 -10.51
C CYS A 164 3.64 8.17 -10.57
N GLY A 165 4.35 8.39 -9.47
CA GLY A 165 5.81 8.23 -9.38
C GLY A 165 6.63 9.44 -9.81
N ALA A 166 6.01 10.56 -10.19
CA ALA A 166 6.70 11.82 -10.46
C ALA A 166 7.22 12.46 -9.15
N GLU A 167 7.97 13.56 -9.28
CA GLU A 167 8.35 14.38 -8.11
C GLU A 167 7.08 14.84 -7.35
N GLY A 168 7.09 14.66 -6.04
CA GLY A 168 5.95 14.89 -5.17
C GLY A 168 6.31 15.76 -3.98
N THR A 169 5.33 16.52 -3.51
CA THR A 169 5.46 17.32 -2.29
C THR A 169 4.53 16.76 -1.23
N MET A 170 4.98 16.78 0.03
CA MET A 170 4.21 16.32 1.17
C MET A 170 2.93 17.16 1.37
N ARG A 171 1.76 16.52 1.31
CA ARG A 171 0.46 17.20 1.49
C ARG A 171 -0.05 17.03 2.92
N GLY A 172 0.30 17.97 3.79
CA GLY A 172 -0.06 17.95 5.21
C GLY A 172 -1.50 18.39 5.54
N ASN A 173 -2.22 18.95 4.56
CA ASN A 173 -3.60 19.40 4.69
C ASN A 173 -4.64 18.31 4.38
N LEU A 174 -4.20 17.13 3.97
CA LEU A 174 -5.05 15.96 3.77
C LEU A 174 -5.29 15.23 5.10
N ARG A 175 -6.34 14.40 5.14
CA ARG A 175 -6.58 13.47 6.25
C ARG A 175 -5.46 12.45 6.40
N TRP A 176 -4.84 12.05 5.29
CA TRP A 176 -3.66 11.19 5.25
C TRP A 176 -2.49 11.95 4.63
N ILE A 177 -1.41 12.09 5.41
CA ILE A 177 -0.20 12.78 4.97
C ILE A 177 0.53 11.88 3.98
N SER A 178 0.59 12.30 2.72
CA SER A 178 1.32 11.61 1.66
C SER A 178 1.89 12.60 0.63
N PRO A 179 2.97 12.23 -0.07
CA PRO A 179 3.51 13.03 -1.15
C PRO A 179 2.72 12.85 -2.45
N PHE A 180 2.32 13.97 -3.05
CA PHE A 180 1.64 14.04 -4.35
C PHE A 180 2.29 15.10 -5.25
N CYS A 181 2.32 14.88 -6.56
CA CYS A 181 2.53 15.97 -7.52
C CYS A 181 1.30 16.90 -7.51
N ASP A 182 1.37 18.04 -8.19
CA ASP A 182 0.23 18.97 -8.26
C ASP A 182 -0.96 18.35 -9.00
N GLU A 183 -0.73 17.74 -10.17
CA GLU A 183 -1.78 17.11 -10.99
C GLU A 183 -2.56 16.04 -10.22
N CYS A 184 -1.89 15.02 -9.65
CA CYS A 184 -2.57 13.98 -8.89
C CYS A 184 -3.22 14.50 -7.59
N TYR A 185 -2.71 15.60 -7.03
CA TYR A 185 -3.34 16.23 -5.88
C TYR A 185 -4.64 16.94 -6.28
N GLU A 186 -4.62 17.70 -7.38
CA GLU A 186 -5.81 18.37 -7.92
C GLU A 186 -6.89 17.36 -8.29
N GLU A 187 -6.54 16.30 -9.03
CA GLU A 187 -7.45 15.19 -9.36
C GLU A 187 -8.04 14.54 -8.10
N LEU A 188 -7.21 14.30 -7.07
CA LEU A 188 -7.68 13.72 -5.81
C LEU A 188 -8.69 14.63 -5.10
N ILE A 189 -8.45 15.94 -5.07
CA ILE A 189 -9.33 16.90 -4.41
C ILE A 189 -10.61 17.15 -5.21
N GLU A 190 -10.53 17.23 -6.54
CA GLU A 190 -11.69 17.34 -7.41
C GLU A 190 -12.59 16.11 -7.26
N TRP A 191 -11.99 14.93 -7.29
CA TRP A 191 -12.70 13.67 -7.11
C TRP A 191 -13.26 13.52 -5.68
N ASN A 192 -12.52 13.99 -4.67
CA ASN A 192 -12.88 13.83 -3.27
C ASN A 192 -12.49 15.02 -2.40
N PRO A 193 -13.35 16.06 -2.34
CA PRO A 193 -13.08 17.26 -1.57
C PRO A 193 -13.06 17.02 -0.05
N TYR A 194 -13.62 15.91 0.44
CA TYR A 194 -13.63 15.56 1.87
C TYR A 194 -12.27 15.05 2.39
N MET A 195 -11.32 14.78 1.50
CA MET A 195 -9.95 14.42 1.86
C MET A 195 -9.19 15.58 2.51
N ILE A 196 -9.59 16.83 2.23
CA ILE A 196 -9.04 17.99 2.91
C ILE A 196 -9.47 17.95 4.37
N ARG A 197 -8.48 18.01 5.26
CA ARG A 197 -8.71 18.18 6.69
C ARG A 197 -9.29 19.57 6.92
N LYS A 198 -10.58 19.66 7.23
CA LYS A 198 -11.19 20.92 7.67
C LYS A 198 -10.52 21.34 8.98
N SER A 199 -9.94 22.53 8.99
CA SER A 199 -9.47 23.17 10.21
C SER A 199 -10.68 23.41 11.10
N ASN A 200 -10.71 22.79 12.28
CA ASN A 200 -11.63 23.23 13.32
C ASN A 200 -11.12 24.61 13.77
N VAL A 201 -11.82 25.67 13.34
CA VAL A 201 -11.71 27.00 13.95
C VAL A 201 -12.44 26.97 15.29
#